data_AF-A0A5E4L641-F1
#
_entry.id   AF-A0A5E4L641-F1
#
_cell.length_a   1.000
_cell.length_b   1.000
_cell.length_c   1.000
_cell.angle_alpha   90.00
_cell.angle_beta   90.00
_cell.angle_gamma   90.00
#
_symmetry.space_group_name_H-M   'P 1'
#
loop_
_entity.id
_entity.type
_entity.pdbx_description
1 polymer ?
#
loop_
_entity_poly.entity_id
_entity_poly.type
_entity_poly.pdbx_seq_one_letter_code
_entity_poly.pdbx_strand_id
1 'polypeptide(L)'
;MSKCNYILIRDIPLFGCIAFGIIDRGTNVLQLRPYSECPLSCVFCSTDAGPHSSRRISEYMVDLTQLLSAFEWATSYKEINDIEAHIDTVGEPAMYPELVELVEGLSANSHVRTVSMQTNGTLLNTGLIDALDKAGLSRINMSIESLDPDLAKRIAGTDSYNLGKVLKNAEYITKNTNIDLLIAPVWLPGINDAEIPKLIEFALSIGAGKKWPALGIQKFLPHKYGRKPDIRAMSWENFYSRLREWEKIYDTKLVLAPQDFGSYDCRPLPRVFKRYERVKVKVVGPGWMKGEKLAVARDRVLTIVDADKVPVGAEVNVRMERVVDGIYVAKK
;
A
#
# COMPACT_ATOMS: atom_id res chain seq x y z
N MET A 1 -4.63 25.25 -7.69
CA MET A 1 -4.54 23.77 -7.59
C MET A 1 -4.45 23.21 -8.99
N SER A 2 -3.44 22.39 -9.30
CA SER A 2 -3.40 21.61 -10.54
C SER A 2 -4.64 20.71 -10.59
N LYS A 3 -5.35 20.70 -11.71
CA LYS A 3 -6.53 19.85 -11.90
C LYS A 3 -6.11 18.39 -11.82
N CYS A 4 -6.55 17.67 -10.78
CA CYS A 4 -6.37 16.23 -10.68
C CYS A 4 -7.47 15.52 -11.47
N ASN A 5 -7.10 14.47 -12.21
CA ASN A 5 -8.06 13.62 -12.91
C ASN A 5 -8.48 12.47 -12.01
N TYR A 6 -9.77 12.29 -11.79
CA TYR A 6 -10.32 11.13 -11.07
C TYR A 6 -10.82 10.12 -12.08
N ILE A 7 -10.22 8.93 -12.09
CA ILE A 7 -10.36 7.97 -13.18
C ILE A 7 -10.85 6.64 -12.62
N LEU A 8 -12.03 6.23 -13.08
CA LEU A 8 -12.50 4.86 -12.90
C LEU A 8 -11.76 3.96 -13.90
N ILE A 9 -11.00 3.01 -13.37
CA ILE A 9 -10.33 1.95 -14.10
C ILE A 9 -11.35 0.83 -14.34
N ARG A 10 -11.79 0.75 -15.59
CA ARG A 10 -12.69 -0.27 -16.13
C ARG A 10 -12.29 -0.61 -17.56
N ASP A 11 -12.53 -1.84 -17.98
CA ASP A 11 -12.31 -2.37 -19.33
C ASP A 11 -10.85 -2.28 -19.82
N ILE A 12 -9.89 -2.21 -18.88
CA ILE A 12 -8.45 -2.32 -19.14
C ILE A 12 -7.78 -3.30 -18.17
N PRO A 13 -6.63 -3.90 -18.51
CA PRO A 13 -5.95 -4.86 -17.64
C PRO A 13 -5.52 -4.28 -16.29
N LEU A 14 -5.52 -5.11 -15.24
CA LEU A 14 -5.15 -4.72 -13.87
C LEU A 14 -3.73 -5.13 -13.46
N PHE A 15 -2.94 -5.66 -14.38
CA PHE A 15 -1.57 -6.09 -14.12
C PHE A 15 -0.57 -5.19 -14.83
N GLY A 16 0.37 -4.64 -14.05
CA GLY A 16 1.58 -3.97 -14.55
C GLY A 16 1.70 -2.47 -14.30
N CYS A 17 0.74 -1.89 -13.58
CA CYS A 17 0.83 -0.54 -13.05
C CYS A 17 1.18 -0.57 -11.56
N ILE A 18 1.98 0.38 -11.10
CA ILE A 18 2.28 0.53 -9.66
C ILE A 18 1.10 1.19 -8.91
N ALA A 19 0.29 2.02 -9.56
CA ALA A 19 -0.66 2.89 -8.88
C ALA A 19 -2.01 2.22 -8.56
N PHE A 20 -2.38 1.16 -9.27
CA PHE A 20 -3.66 0.47 -9.12
C PHE A 20 -3.55 -0.99 -9.59
N GLY A 21 -4.57 -1.79 -9.28
CA GLY A 21 -4.70 -3.18 -9.76
C GLY A 21 -3.97 -4.17 -8.85
N ILE A 22 -3.35 -5.19 -9.45
CA ILE A 22 -2.71 -6.29 -8.74
C ILE A 22 -1.21 -6.34 -9.07
N ILE A 23 -0.39 -6.45 -8.02
CA ILE A 23 1.06 -6.60 -8.13
C ILE A 23 1.47 -7.93 -7.50
N ASP A 24 2.27 -8.70 -8.23
CA ASP A 24 2.86 -9.94 -7.75
C ASP A 24 4.39 -9.82 -7.78
N ARG A 25 5.02 -10.10 -6.63
CA ARG A 25 6.47 -10.09 -6.46
C ARG A 25 7.09 -11.48 -6.49
N GLY A 26 6.29 -12.51 -6.80
CA GLY A 26 6.74 -13.90 -6.81
C GLY A 26 6.66 -14.59 -5.45
N THR A 27 5.81 -14.07 -4.55
CA THR A 27 5.53 -14.69 -3.26
C THR A 27 4.07 -15.11 -3.19
N ASN A 28 3.65 -15.80 -2.12
CA ASN A 28 2.24 -16.07 -1.85
C ASN A 28 1.41 -14.82 -1.51
N VAL A 29 2.00 -13.62 -1.54
CA VAL A 29 1.31 -12.35 -1.28
C VAL A 29 0.96 -11.67 -2.60
N LEU A 30 -0.33 -11.42 -2.82
CA LEU A 30 -0.83 -10.57 -3.91
C LEU A 30 -1.20 -9.20 -3.36
N GLN A 31 -0.57 -8.15 -3.91
CA GLN A 31 -0.82 -6.76 -3.54
C GLN A 31 -2.01 -6.22 -4.34
N LEU A 32 -3.04 -5.71 -3.66
CA LEU A 32 -4.25 -5.12 -4.26
C LEU A 32 -4.32 -3.62 -4.01
N ARG A 33 -4.52 -2.86 -5.09
CA ARG A 33 -4.55 -1.40 -5.07
C ARG A 33 -5.87 -0.90 -5.69
N PRO A 34 -6.97 -0.90 -4.93
CA PRO A 34 -8.29 -0.54 -5.46
C PRO A 34 -8.47 0.98 -5.62
N TYR A 35 -7.76 1.79 -4.83
CA TYR A 35 -8.05 3.22 -4.74
C TYR A 35 -6.83 4.04 -4.39
N SER A 36 -6.43 5.02 -5.20
CA SER A 36 -5.14 5.68 -5.03
C SER A 36 -5.15 6.95 -4.17
N GLU A 37 -6.30 7.52 -3.83
CA GLU A 37 -6.34 8.78 -3.06
C GLU A 37 -6.02 8.58 -1.59
N CYS A 38 -5.63 9.66 -0.92
CA CYS A 38 -5.38 9.67 0.51
C CYS A 38 -5.90 10.97 1.14
N PRO A 39 -6.54 10.93 2.32
CA PRO A 39 -6.94 12.15 3.04
C PRO A 39 -5.75 12.85 3.71
N LEU A 40 -4.63 12.15 3.90
CA LEU A 40 -3.45 12.67 4.58
C LEU A 40 -2.41 13.20 3.62
N SER A 41 -1.56 14.09 4.12
CA SER A 41 -0.42 14.65 3.40
C SER A 41 0.90 14.41 4.12
N CYS A 42 1.13 13.17 4.57
CA CYS A 42 2.26 12.80 5.40
C CYS A 42 3.60 13.26 4.83
N VAL A 43 4.42 13.91 5.67
CA VAL A 43 5.68 14.57 5.25
C VAL A 43 6.71 13.61 4.65
N PHE A 44 6.58 12.31 4.92
CA PHE A 44 7.46 11.23 4.46
C PHE A 44 6.85 10.35 3.36
N CYS A 45 5.64 10.67 2.89
CA CYS A 45 4.89 9.80 1.98
C CYS A 45 5.69 9.49 0.70
N SER A 46 5.97 8.21 0.49
CA SER A 46 6.77 7.70 -0.64
C SER A 46 6.12 7.94 -2.00
N THR A 47 4.79 8.12 -2.02
CA THR A 47 3.95 8.25 -3.20
C THR A 47 3.40 9.67 -3.42
N ASP A 48 3.79 10.65 -2.58
CA ASP A 48 3.31 12.04 -2.65
C ASP A 48 1.76 12.14 -2.66
N ALA A 49 1.10 11.29 -1.87
CA ALA A 49 -0.36 11.19 -1.83
C ALA A 49 -1.03 12.35 -1.08
N GLY A 50 -2.28 12.59 -1.46
CA GLY A 50 -3.22 13.47 -0.76
C GLY A 50 -3.23 14.92 -1.22
N PRO A 51 -3.94 15.79 -0.49
CA PRO A 51 -4.31 17.13 -0.98
C PRO A 51 -3.13 18.05 -1.31
N HIS A 52 -1.97 17.83 -0.68
CA HIS A 52 -0.75 18.60 -0.93
C HIS A 52 0.19 17.95 -1.96
N SER A 53 -0.31 17.00 -2.76
CA SER A 53 0.48 16.41 -3.84
C SER A 53 0.94 17.49 -4.82
N SER A 54 2.19 17.41 -5.24
CA SER A 54 2.79 18.32 -6.22
C SER A 54 3.07 17.65 -7.56
N ARG A 55 2.98 16.32 -7.62
CA ARG A 55 3.41 15.51 -8.77
C ARG A 55 2.31 14.66 -9.36
N ARG A 56 1.33 14.24 -8.56
CA ARG A 56 0.22 13.40 -9.02
C ARG A 56 -0.75 14.26 -9.82
N ILE A 57 -1.11 13.77 -11.00
CA ILE A 57 -2.10 14.42 -11.88
C ILE A 57 -3.35 13.56 -12.04
N SER A 58 -3.31 12.32 -11.52
CA SER A 58 -4.40 11.37 -11.62
C SER A 58 -4.55 10.57 -10.33
N GLU A 59 -5.79 10.26 -10.04
CA GLU A 59 -6.24 9.34 -9.01
C GLU A 59 -7.11 8.26 -9.67
N TYR A 60 -6.96 7.04 -9.21
CA TYR A 60 -7.56 5.85 -9.79
C TYR A 60 -8.44 5.16 -8.77
N MET A 61 -9.63 4.76 -9.22
CA MET A 61 -10.52 3.82 -8.56
C MET A 61 -10.67 2.61 -9.47
N VAL A 62 -10.48 1.41 -8.97
CA VAL A 62 -10.69 0.18 -9.74
C VAL A 62 -12.12 -0.30 -9.53
N ASP A 63 -12.78 -0.69 -10.61
CA ASP A 63 -14.09 -1.36 -10.55
C ASP A 63 -13.98 -2.67 -9.74
N LEU A 64 -14.85 -2.85 -8.75
CA LEU A 64 -14.81 -4.00 -7.84
C LEU A 64 -14.92 -5.34 -8.59
N THR A 65 -15.88 -5.44 -9.51
CA THR A 65 -16.15 -6.69 -10.24
C THR A 65 -14.95 -7.09 -11.07
N GLN A 66 -14.33 -6.12 -11.74
CA GLN A 66 -13.12 -6.33 -12.50
C GLN A 66 -11.94 -6.73 -11.60
N LEU A 67 -11.79 -6.10 -10.42
CA LEU A 67 -10.72 -6.41 -9.48
C LEU A 67 -10.83 -7.84 -8.95
N LEU A 68 -12.02 -8.26 -8.52
CA LEU A 68 -12.28 -9.62 -8.04
C LEU A 68 -12.06 -10.65 -9.15
N SER A 69 -12.49 -10.36 -10.38
CA SER A 69 -12.27 -11.25 -11.53
C SER A 69 -10.78 -11.42 -11.87
N ALA A 70 -10.01 -10.32 -11.84
CA ALA A 70 -8.57 -10.37 -12.05
C ALA A 70 -7.85 -11.10 -10.89
N PHE A 71 -8.33 -10.91 -9.67
CA PHE A 71 -7.80 -11.58 -8.49
C PHE A 71 -8.03 -13.09 -8.56
N GLU A 72 -9.25 -13.53 -8.90
CA GLU A 72 -9.56 -14.95 -9.13
C GLU A 72 -8.57 -15.57 -10.11
N TRP A 73 -8.40 -14.97 -11.29
CA TRP A 73 -7.43 -15.45 -12.28
C TRP A 73 -6.00 -15.54 -11.72
N ALA A 74 -5.55 -14.51 -10.98
CA ALA A 74 -4.22 -14.49 -10.39
C ALA A 74 -4.03 -15.60 -9.36
N THR A 75 -5.02 -15.82 -8.49
CA THR A 75 -4.97 -16.88 -7.48
C THR A 75 -4.95 -18.27 -8.10
N SER A 76 -5.80 -18.54 -9.09
CA SER A 76 -5.81 -19.83 -9.79
C SER A 76 -4.49 -20.08 -10.53
N TYR A 77 -3.89 -19.05 -11.13
CA TYR A 77 -2.61 -19.18 -11.84
C TYR A 77 -1.45 -19.59 -10.92
N LYS A 78 -1.48 -19.17 -9.65
CA LYS A 78 -0.40 -19.44 -8.69
C LYS A 78 -0.40 -20.87 -8.17
N GLU A 79 -1.53 -21.59 -8.30
CA GLU A 79 -1.66 -23.01 -7.94
C GLU A 79 -1.30 -23.31 -6.47
N ILE A 80 -1.64 -22.39 -5.56
CA ILE A 80 -1.47 -22.52 -4.10
C ILE A 80 -2.77 -22.11 -3.39
N ASN A 81 -2.95 -22.54 -2.14
CA ASN A 81 -4.20 -22.34 -1.37
C ASN A 81 -4.01 -21.50 -0.10
N ASP A 82 -2.88 -20.83 0.03
CA ASP A 82 -2.48 -20.04 1.19
C ASP A 82 -2.04 -18.62 0.81
N ILE A 83 -2.79 -18.02 -0.11
CA ILE A 83 -2.54 -16.68 -0.60
C ILE A 83 -2.90 -15.65 0.48
N GLU A 84 -2.03 -14.64 0.65
CA GLU A 84 -2.37 -13.40 1.32
C GLU A 84 -2.83 -12.35 0.30
N ALA A 85 -4.08 -11.93 0.40
CA ALA A 85 -4.62 -10.78 -0.32
C ALA A 85 -4.30 -9.50 0.49
N HIS A 86 -3.21 -8.82 0.12
CA HIS A 86 -2.71 -7.64 0.82
C HIS A 86 -3.18 -6.35 0.15
N ILE A 87 -4.10 -5.62 0.79
CA ILE A 87 -4.61 -4.33 0.32
C ILE A 87 -3.62 -3.22 0.72
N ASP A 88 -2.71 -2.86 -0.19
CA ASP A 88 -1.62 -1.88 0.00
C ASP A 88 -1.62 -0.80 -1.10
N THR A 89 -2.58 0.10 -1.04
CA THR A 89 -2.65 1.14 -2.07
C THR A 89 -1.53 2.20 -1.97
N VAL A 90 -1.35 2.99 -3.03
CA VAL A 90 -0.52 4.20 -3.04
C VAL A 90 -1.17 5.40 -2.33
N GLY A 91 -2.40 5.22 -1.82
CA GLY A 91 -3.19 6.15 -1.02
C GLY A 91 -3.66 5.56 0.31
N GLU A 92 -4.95 5.65 0.61
CA GLU A 92 -5.61 5.09 1.81
C GLU A 92 -6.75 4.14 1.39
N PRO A 93 -6.69 2.82 1.70
CA PRO A 93 -7.74 1.88 1.34
C PRO A 93 -9.12 2.23 1.89
N ALA A 94 -9.19 2.83 3.09
CA ALA A 94 -10.45 3.23 3.70
C ALA A 94 -11.18 4.38 2.96
N MET A 95 -10.58 4.95 1.90
CA MET A 95 -11.27 5.83 0.95
C MET A 95 -12.03 5.06 -0.14
N TYR A 96 -11.76 3.76 -0.33
CA TYR A 96 -12.43 2.97 -1.36
C TYR A 96 -13.89 2.71 -0.97
N PRO A 97 -14.88 3.14 -1.77
CA PRO A 97 -16.28 3.05 -1.37
C PRO A 97 -16.78 1.62 -1.15
N GLU A 98 -16.20 0.66 -1.87
CA GLU A 98 -16.59 -0.76 -1.88
C GLU A 98 -15.60 -1.62 -1.08
N LEU A 99 -14.96 -1.05 -0.04
CA LEU A 99 -13.93 -1.74 0.74
C LEU A 99 -14.45 -2.99 1.44
N VAL A 100 -15.66 -2.94 2.00
CA VAL A 100 -16.23 -4.09 2.73
C VAL A 100 -16.52 -5.23 1.77
N GLU A 101 -17.13 -4.92 0.63
CA GLU A 101 -17.43 -5.86 -0.45
C GLU A 101 -16.17 -6.45 -1.08
N LEU A 102 -15.10 -5.65 -1.20
CA LEU A 102 -13.79 -6.14 -1.61
C LEU A 102 -13.24 -7.16 -0.61
N VAL A 103 -13.24 -6.85 0.69
CA VAL A 103 -12.75 -7.78 1.71
C VAL A 103 -13.57 -9.06 1.71
N GLU A 104 -14.90 -8.98 1.61
CA GLU A 104 -15.80 -10.13 1.56
C GLU A 104 -15.49 -11.00 0.33
N GLY A 105 -15.37 -10.39 -0.85
CA GLY A 105 -15.04 -11.11 -2.09
C GLY A 105 -13.67 -11.78 -2.06
N LEU A 106 -12.66 -11.13 -1.46
CA LEU A 106 -11.34 -11.72 -1.28
C LEU A 106 -11.35 -12.86 -0.27
N SER A 107 -12.06 -12.71 0.86
CA SER A 107 -12.15 -13.74 1.90
C SER A 107 -12.95 -14.97 1.45
N ALA A 108 -13.84 -14.83 0.47
CA ALA A 108 -14.63 -15.93 -0.08
C ALA A 108 -13.87 -16.78 -1.11
N ASN A 109 -12.73 -16.30 -1.63
CA ASN A 109 -11.92 -17.04 -2.59
C ASN A 109 -11.21 -18.23 -1.90
N SER A 110 -11.35 -19.43 -2.47
CA SER A 110 -10.88 -20.69 -1.87
C SER A 110 -9.35 -20.84 -1.78
N HIS A 111 -8.60 -20.01 -2.50
CA HIS A 111 -7.15 -19.97 -2.46
C HIS A 111 -6.60 -18.98 -1.41
N VAL A 112 -7.47 -18.14 -0.82
CA VAL A 112 -7.06 -17.10 0.14
C VAL A 112 -7.08 -17.62 1.56
N ARG A 113 -5.94 -17.44 2.25
CA ARG A 113 -5.78 -17.75 3.67
C ARG A 113 -5.83 -16.51 4.55
N THR A 114 -5.45 -15.36 4.02
CA THR A 114 -5.34 -14.12 4.80
C THR A 114 -5.75 -12.94 3.93
N VAL A 115 -6.65 -12.10 4.44
CA VAL A 115 -6.91 -10.77 3.87
C VAL A 115 -6.31 -9.75 4.83
N SER A 116 -5.38 -8.93 4.36
CA SER A 116 -4.72 -7.92 5.19
C SER A 116 -4.79 -6.54 4.54
N MET A 117 -4.75 -5.48 5.35
CA MET A 117 -4.89 -4.11 4.86
C MET A 117 -3.91 -3.16 5.55
N GLN A 118 -3.33 -2.22 4.80
CA GLN A 118 -2.59 -1.10 5.36
C GLN A 118 -3.50 0.13 5.48
N THR A 119 -3.45 0.85 6.60
CA THR A 119 -4.27 2.06 6.78
C THR A 119 -3.61 3.04 7.74
N ASN A 120 -3.87 4.34 7.53
CA ASN A 120 -3.54 5.38 8.50
C ASN A 120 -4.60 5.54 9.62
N GLY A 121 -5.69 4.77 9.56
CA GLY A 121 -6.72 4.71 10.60
C GLY A 121 -7.68 5.91 10.66
N THR A 122 -7.42 6.99 9.89
CA THR A 122 -8.17 8.27 9.99
C THR A 122 -9.66 8.10 9.66
N LEU A 123 -9.96 7.28 8.67
CA LEU A 123 -11.33 7.06 8.17
C LEU A 123 -12.05 5.92 8.88
N LEU A 124 -11.32 5.09 9.63
CA LEU A 124 -11.92 4.03 10.41
C LEU A 124 -12.87 4.60 11.47
N ASN A 125 -13.87 3.81 11.80
CA ASN A 125 -14.80 3.99 12.90
C ASN A 125 -15.29 2.60 13.30
N THR A 126 -15.91 2.47 14.48
CA THR A 126 -16.33 1.17 15.02
C THR A 126 -17.23 0.40 14.06
N GLY A 127 -18.20 1.06 13.41
CA GLY A 127 -19.10 0.41 12.45
C GLY A 127 -18.38 -0.14 11.21
N LEU A 128 -17.44 0.60 10.64
CA LEU A 128 -16.61 0.10 9.54
C LEU A 128 -15.68 -1.04 10.00
N ILE A 129 -15.11 -0.94 11.20
CA ILE A 129 -14.26 -1.99 11.77
C ILE A 129 -15.06 -3.29 11.96
N ASP A 130 -16.27 -3.23 12.51
CA ASP A 130 -17.16 -4.38 12.68
C ASP A 130 -17.55 -4.99 11.33
N ALA A 131 -17.83 -4.15 10.32
CA ALA A 131 -18.15 -4.61 8.97
C ALA A 131 -16.96 -5.34 8.32
N LEU A 132 -15.74 -4.83 8.49
CA LEU A 132 -14.53 -5.46 7.98
C LEU A 132 -14.21 -6.78 8.69
N ASP A 133 -14.42 -6.85 10.02
CA ASP A 133 -14.25 -8.10 10.78
C ASP A 133 -15.22 -9.17 10.28
N LYS A 134 -16.50 -8.80 10.12
CA LYS A 134 -17.53 -9.68 9.58
C LYS A 134 -17.24 -10.13 8.15
N ALA A 135 -16.67 -9.24 7.32
CA ALA A 135 -16.28 -9.54 5.95
C ALA A 135 -15.06 -10.48 5.85
N GLY A 136 -14.36 -10.76 6.96
CA GLY A 136 -13.23 -11.68 7.00
C GLY A 136 -11.85 -11.01 6.94
N LEU A 137 -11.76 -9.69 7.21
CA LEU A 137 -10.46 -9.04 7.32
C LEU A 137 -9.64 -9.70 8.43
N SER A 138 -8.45 -10.18 8.09
CA SER A 138 -7.62 -10.96 9.03
C SER A 138 -6.66 -10.07 9.82
N ARG A 139 -6.07 -9.06 9.17
CA ARG A 139 -5.03 -8.20 9.77
C ARG A 139 -5.10 -6.76 9.28
N ILE A 140 -4.97 -5.81 10.21
CA ILE A 140 -4.72 -4.39 9.91
C ILE A 140 -3.28 -4.04 10.28
N ASN A 141 -2.55 -3.46 9.33
CA ASN A 141 -1.28 -2.78 9.57
C ASN A 141 -1.57 -1.27 9.67
N MET A 142 -1.64 -0.74 10.89
CA MET A 142 -2.03 0.65 11.15
C MET A 142 -0.80 1.55 11.32
N SER A 143 -0.65 2.57 10.47
CA SER A 143 0.41 3.58 10.60
C SER A 143 0.02 4.60 11.68
N ILE A 144 0.81 4.64 12.76
CA ILE A 144 0.71 5.61 13.86
C ILE A 144 2.13 6.05 14.20
N GLU A 145 2.43 7.33 13.99
CA GLU A 145 3.83 7.80 14.00
C GLU A 145 4.27 8.50 15.28
N SER A 146 3.30 8.84 16.13
CA SER A 146 3.49 9.60 17.36
C SER A 146 2.27 9.45 18.25
N LEU A 147 2.49 9.38 19.57
CA LEU A 147 1.44 9.50 20.59
C LEU A 147 1.26 10.96 21.06
N ASP A 148 2.20 11.85 20.72
CA ASP A 148 2.02 13.29 20.84
C ASP A 148 1.10 13.83 19.72
N PRO A 149 -0.04 14.49 20.05
CA PRO A 149 -1.00 14.96 19.06
C PRO A 149 -0.45 16.00 18.08
N ASP A 150 0.37 16.93 18.55
CA ASP A 150 0.90 18.02 17.71
C ASP A 150 1.94 17.48 16.72
N LEU A 151 2.83 16.60 17.18
CA LEU A 151 3.79 15.91 16.34
C LEU A 151 3.08 14.99 15.35
N ALA A 152 2.07 14.22 15.77
CA ALA A 152 1.32 13.33 14.89
C ALA A 152 0.63 14.12 13.76
N LYS A 153 0.00 15.25 14.09
CA LYS A 153 -0.63 16.16 13.14
C LYS A 153 0.39 16.75 12.15
N ARG A 154 1.56 17.19 12.65
CA ARG A 154 2.66 17.67 11.80
C ARG A 154 3.17 16.59 10.85
N ILE A 155 3.38 15.37 11.34
CA ILE A 155 3.86 14.24 10.54
C ILE A 155 2.82 13.85 9.47
N ALA A 156 1.54 13.81 9.84
CA ALA A 156 0.42 13.53 8.93
C ALA A 156 0.21 14.62 7.87
N GLY A 157 0.72 15.83 8.09
CA GLY A 157 0.66 16.95 7.16
C GLY A 157 -0.76 17.42 6.85
N THR A 158 -1.71 17.13 7.75
CA THR A 158 -3.14 17.43 7.59
C THR A 158 -3.69 17.94 8.92
N ASP A 159 -4.27 19.15 8.90
CA ASP A 159 -4.64 19.82 10.15
C ASP A 159 -5.79 19.16 10.91
N SER A 160 -6.62 18.40 10.20
CA SER A 160 -7.76 17.66 10.74
C SER A 160 -7.41 16.25 11.25
N TYR A 161 -6.13 15.86 11.23
CA TYR A 161 -5.71 14.55 11.75
C TYR A 161 -6.05 14.44 13.24
N ASN A 162 -6.85 13.43 13.60
CA ASN A 162 -7.32 13.20 14.96
C ASN A 162 -6.70 11.94 15.53
N LEU A 163 -5.55 12.10 16.20
CA LEU A 163 -4.83 11.01 16.85
C LEU A 163 -5.70 10.25 17.85
N GLY A 164 -6.47 10.96 18.69
CA GLY A 164 -7.32 10.33 19.70
C GLY A 164 -8.36 9.38 19.11
N LYS A 165 -8.91 9.69 17.92
CA LYS A 165 -9.81 8.79 17.18
C LYS A 165 -9.05 7.55 16.68
N VAL A 166 -7.85 7.74 16.12
CA VAL A 166 -7.02 6.63 15.61
C VAL A 166 -6.64 5.66 16.74
N LEU A 167 -6.21 6.17 17.89
CA LEU A 167 -5.87 5.35 19.07
C LEU A 167 -7.09 4.59 19.60
N LYS A 168 -8.26 5.24 19.68
CA LYS A 168 -9.52 4.56 20.06
C LYS A 168 -9.90 3.45 19.09
N ASN A 169 -9.71 3.66 17.79
CA ASN A 169 -9.96 2.63 16.78
C ASN A 169 -8.98 1.45 16.93
N ALA A 170 -7.69 1.72 17.19
CA ALA A 170 -6.69 0.69 17.46
C ALA A 170 -7.08 -0.18 18.67
N GLU A 171 -7.45 0.45 19.79
CA GLU A 171 -7.95 -0.26 20.97
C GLU A 171 -9.25 -1.04 20.69
N TYR A 172 -10.14 -0.47 19.89
CA TYR A 172 -11.39 -1.12 19.56
C TYR A 172 -11.17 -2.40 18.76
N ILE A 173 -10.27 -2.38 17.75
CA ILE A 173 -9.87 -3.55 16.96
C ILE A 173 -9.37 -4.65 17.89
N THR A 174 -8.39 -4.35 18.75
CA THR A 174 -7.77 -5.40 19.58
C THR A 174 -8.72 -5.97 20.63
N LYS A 175 -9.69 -5.20 21.12
CA LYS A 175 -10.60 -5.63 22.20
C LYS A 175 -11.91 -6.24 21.72
N ASN A 176 -12.40 -5.88 20.53
CA ASN A 176 -13.77 -6.19 20.11
C ASN A 176 -13.88 -6.99 18.80
N THR A 177 -12.78 -7.22 18.09
CA THR A 177 -12.81 -7.96 16.80
C THR A 177 -11.81 -9.12 16.75
N ASN A 178 -11.93 -9.94 15.69
CA ASN A 178 -11.00 -11.02 15.39
C ASN A 178 -9.85 -10.59 14.48
N ILE A 179 -9.94 -9.37 13.91
CA ILE A 179 -8.87 -8.71 13.18
C ILE A 179 -7.65 -8.58 14.09
N ASP A 180 -6.50 -9.05 13.63
CA ASP A 180 -5.25 -8.78 14.33
C ASP A 180 -4.71 -7.39 13.96
N LEU A 181 -4.06 -6.73 14.91
CA LEU A 181 -3.53 -5.39 14.73
C LEU A 181 -2.01 -5.41 14.80
N LEU A 182 -1.37 -4.79 13.82
CA LEU A 182 0.05 -4.47 13.81
C LEU A 182 0.21 -2.94 13.74
N ILE A 183 0.96 -2.35 14.66
CA ILE A 183 1.30 -0.92 14.66
C ILE A 183 2.57 -0.72 13.82
N ALA A 184 2.47 0.07 12.75
CA ALA A 184 3.47 0.13 11.67
C ALA A 184 4.07 1.53 11.47
N PRO A 185 4.76 2.12 12.48
CA PRO A 185 5.34 3.45 12.34
C PRO A 185 6.48 3.46 11.33
N VAL A 186 6.62 4.56 10.58
CA VAL A 186 7.86 4.96 9.91
C VAL A 186 8.73 5.74 10.90
N TRP A 187 9.92 5.20 11.15
CA TRP A 187 10.92 5.86 11.96
C TRP A 187 11.60 6.97 11.15
N LEU A 188 11.36 8.21 11.57
CA LEU A 188 11.90 9.46 11.04
C LEU A 188 13.00 9.99 12.00
N PRO A 189 14.29 9.68 11.73
CA PRO A 189 15.41 10.13 12.58
C PRO A 189 15.36 11.62 12.89
N GLY A 190 15.46 11.98 14.16
CA GLY A 190 15.41 13.36 14.66
C GLY A 190 14.01 13.96 14.77
N ILE A 191 12.96 13.26 14.31
CA ILE A 191 11.57 13.73 14.37
C ILE A 191 10.77 12.96 15.41
N ASN A 192 10.74 11.62 15.32
CA ASN A 192 9.91 10.78 16.20
C ASN A 192 10.70 9.71 16.96
N ASP A 193 12.02 9.90 17.14
CA ASP A 193 12.88 8.93 17.85
C ASP A 193 12.34 8.57 19.24
N ALA A 194 11.85 9.56 19.99
CA ALA A 194 11.32 9.38 21.34
C ALA A 194 9.91 8.73 21.35
N GLU A 195 9.23 8.69 20.20
CA GLU A 195 7.89 8.11 20.10
C GLU A 195 7.95 6.60 19.83
N ILE A 196 9.00 6.10 19.18
CA ILE A 196 9.10 4.66 18.84
C ILE A 196 8.99 3.75 20.08
N PRO A 197 9.72 3.99 21.20
CA PRO A 197 9.55 3.20 22.42
C PRO A 197 8.14 3.29 23.01
N LYS A 198 7.53 4.49 23.00
CA LYS A 198 6.17 4.70 23.49
C LYS A 198 5.13 3.95 22.65
N LEU A 199 5.34 3.88 21.33
CA LEU A 199 4.48 3.14 20.41
C LEU A 199 4.61 1.62 20.62
N ILE A 200 5.80 1.13 20.98
CA ILE A 200 6.00 -0.27 21.40
C ILE A 200 5.16 -0.56 22.65
N GLU A 201 5.31 0.25 23.70
CA GLU A 201 4.54 0.12 24.94
C GLU A 201 3.03 0.20 24.68
N PHE A 202 2.60 1.15 23.87
CA PHE A 202 1.20 1.31 23.48
C PHE A 202 0.66 0.05 22.78
N ALA A 203 1.33 -0.43 21.73
CA ALA A 203 0.91 -1.62 20.99
C ALA A 203 0.75 -2.84 21.91
N LEU A 204 1.70 -3.07 22.81
CA LEU A 204 1.64 -4.16 23.79
C LEU A 204 0.49 -3.95 24.79
N SER A 205 0.30 -2.73 25.29
CA SER A 205 -0.74 -2.41 26.29
C SER A 205 -2.16 -2.63 25.78
N ILE A 206 -2.39 -2.45 24.47
CA ILE A 206 -3.71 -2.67 23.85
C ILE A 206 -3.90 -4.10 23.35
N GLY A 207 -2.88 -4.96 23.44
CA GLY A 207 -2.93 -6.35 22.98
C GLY A 207 -2.85 -6.51 21.46
N ALA A 208 -2.09 -5.64 20.78
CA ALA A 208 -1.76 -5.82 19.37
C ALA A 208 -0.87 -7.06 19.17
N GLY A 209 -0.93 -7.67 17.98
CA GLY A 209 -0.08 -8.80 17.60
C GLY A 209 -0.45 -10.13 18.27
N LYS A 210 -1.71 -10.56 18.14
CA LYS A 210 -2.20 -11.84 18.67
C LYS A 210 -1.76 -13.04 17.82
N LYS A 211 -1.68 -12.85 16.50
CA LYS A 211 -1.34 -13.90 15.51
C LYS A 211 -0.07 -13.55 14.74
N TRP A 212 0.07 -12.28 14.39
CA TRP A 212 1.24 -11.69 13.74
C TRP A 212 2.01 -10.79 14.72
N PRO A 213 3.20 -10.30 14.37
CA PRO A 213 3.92 -9.35 15.22
C PRO A 213 3.09 -8.11 15.56
N ALA A 214 3.22 -7.63 16.80
CA ALA A 214 2.50 -6.44 17.29
C ALA A 214 2.97 -5.15 16.61
N LEU A 215 4.24 -5.11 16.18
CA LEU A 215 4.87 -3.95 15.59
C LEU A 215 5.60 -4.30 14.31
N GLY A 216 5.52 -3.40 13.33
CA GLY A 216 6.34 -3.40 12.13
C GLY A 216 6.96 -2.02 11.93
N ILE A 217 7.96 -1.69 12.74
CA ILE A 217 8.68 -0.42 12.62
C ILE A 217 9.39 -0.38 11.27
N GLN A 218 9.17 0.67 10.50
CA GLN A 218 9.67 0.84 9.15
C GLN A 218 10.82 1.84 9.14
N LYS A 219 11.91 1.49 8.47
CA LYS A 219 12.99 2.43 8.22
C LYS A 219 12.57 3.43 7.15
N PHE A 220 12.69 4.73 7.43
CA PHE A 220 12.47 5.75 6.38
C PHE A 220 13.47 5.57 5.22
N LEU A 221 12.92 5.57 4.00
CA LEU A 221 13.66 5.55 2.75
C LEU A 221 13.19 6.71 1.87
N PRO A 222 14.08 7.64 1.48
CA PRO A 222 13.68 8.75 0.61
C PRO A 222 13.40 8.25 -0.81
N HIS A 223 12.18 8.46 -1.29
CA HIS A 223 11.78 8.11 -2.65
C HIS A 223 11.97 9.28 -3.62
N LYS A 224 12.39 9.03 -4.87
CA LYS A 224 12.62 10.06 -5.89
C LYS A 224 11.41 10.99 -6.08
N TYR A 225 10.21 10.41 -6.05
CA TYR A 225 8.94 11.11 -6.27
C TYR A 225 8.10 11.31 -5.01
N GLY A 226 8.60 10.89 -3.83
CA GLY A 226 7.91 11.11 -2.55
C GLY A 226 8.28 12.42 -1.88
N ARG A 227 7.55 12.75 -0.81
CA ARG A 227 7.87 13.86 0.10
C ARG A 227 9.03 13.47 1.01
N LYS A 228 9.88 14.45 1.31
CA LYS A 228 11.12 14.25 2.05
C LYS A 228 11.19 15.31 3.15
N PRO A 229 11.03 14.92 4.42
CA PRO A 229 11.34 15.82 5.50
C PRO A 229 12.86 16.08 5.53
N ASP A 230 13.27 17.18 6.16
CA ASP A 230 14.68 17.56 6.28
C ASP A 230 15.38 16.68 7.34
N ILE A 231 15.65 15.43 6.97
CA ILE A 231 16.29 14.42 7.82
C ILE A 231 17.29 13.60 7.02
N ARG A 232 18.30 13.10 7.72
CA ARG A 232 19.23 12.10 7.16
C ARG A 232 18.73 10.70 7.47
N ALA A 233 18.47 9.91 6.43
CA ALA A 233 18.10 8.50 6.61
C ALA A 233 19.23 7.75 7.34
N MET A 234 18.86 6.95 8.35
CA MET A 234 19.80 6.12 9.09
C MET A 234 20.35 4.95 8.26
N SER A 235 21.47 4.37 8.68
CA SER A 235 21.99 3.11 8.12
C SER A 235 21.11 1.93 8.53
N TRP A 236 21.16 0.84 7.76
CA TRP A 236 20.48 -0.41 8.13
C TRP A 236 21.06 -1.03 9.40
N GLU A 237 22.38 -0.94 9.59
CA GLU A 237 23.06 -1.42 10.81
C GLU A 237 22.52 -0.73 12.06
N ASN A 238 22.46 0.61 12.07
CA ASN A 238 21.94 1.37 13.20
C ASN A 238 20.46 1.06 13.45
N PHE A 239 19.67 0.97 12.37
CA PHE A 239 18.25 0.62 12.45
C PHE A 239 18.05 -0.72 13.16
N TYR A 240 18.67 -1.79 12.65
CA TYR A 240 18.52 -3.13 13.23
C TYR A 240 19.18 -3.27 14.61
N SER A 241 20.29 -2.57 14.86
CA SER A 241 20.91 -2.55 16.19
C SER A 241 19.96 -2.00 17.25
N ARG A 242 19.25 -0.90 16.94
CA ARG A 242 18.26 -0.31 17.83
C ARG A 242 17.02 -1.19 18.01
N LEU A 243 16.51 -1.80 16.93
CA LEU A 243 15.41 -2.75 17.07
C LEU A 243 15.77 -3.89 18.00
N ARG A 244 16.95 -4.52 17.85
CA ARG A 244 17.41 -5.61 18.73
C ARG A 244 17.60 -5.18 20.19
N GLU A 245 17.97 -3.93 20.43
CA GLU A 245 18.03 -3.36 21.77
C GLU A 245 16.64 -3.31 22.40
N TRP A 246 15.66 -2.78 21.66
CA TRP A 246 14.27 -2.72 22.12
C TRP A 246 13.58 -4.08 22.21
N GLU A 247 13.92 -5.05 21.36
CA GLU A 247 13.41 -6.43 21.49
C GLU A 247 13.74 -7.00 22.88
N LYS A 248 14.94 -6.73 23.40
CA LYS A 248 15.37 -7.18 24.74
C LYS A 248 14.69 -6.41 25.86
N ILE A 249 14.46 -5.10 25.67
CA ILE A 249 13.86 -4.23 26.71
C ILE A 249 12.38 -4.53 26.86
N TYR A 250 11.67 -4.70 25.74
CA TYR A 250 10.21 -4.82 25.70
C TYR A 250 9.71 -6.26 25.54
N ASP A 251 10.62 -7.22 25.43
CA ASP A 251 10.33 -8.65 25.25
C ASP A 251 9.31 -8.90 24.11
N THR A 252 9.57 -8.27 22.96
CA THR A 252 8.70 -8.38 21.78
C THR A 252 9.54 -8.39 20.51
N LYS A 253 9.04 -9.05 19.47
CA LYS A 253 9.75 -9.16 18.18
C LYS A 253 9.58 -7.87 17.36
N LEU A 254 10.70 -7.28 16.95
CA LEU A 254 10.77 -6.04 16.17
C LEU A 254 11.59 -6.21 14.89
N VAL A 255 12.55 -7.14 14.85
CA VAL A 255 13.27 -7.51 13.64
C VAL A 255 12.46 -8.57 12.91
N LEU A 256 11.62 -8.11 11.99
CA LEU A 256 10.69 -8.97 11.26
C LEU A 256 11.34 -9.63 10.05
N ALA A 257 10.88 -10.85 9.75
CA ALA A 257 11.17 -11.59 8.54
C ALA A 257 9.86 -11.95 7.80
N PRO A 258 9.90 -12.20 6.48
CA PRO A 258 8.69 -12.61 5.72
C PRO A 258 7.93 -13.79 6.34
N GLN A 259 8.64 -14.73 6.96
CA GLN A 259 8.07 -15.91 7.61
C GLN A 259 7.20 -15.58 8.82
N ASP A 260 7.42 -14.42 9.47
CA ASP A 260 6.57 -13.96 10.57
C ASP A 260 5.14 -13.64 10.10
N PHE A 261 4.97 -13.45 8.79
CA PHE A 261 3.69 -13.25 8.14
C PHE A 261 3.21 -14.48 7.36
N GLY A 262 3.96 -15.58 7.39
CA GLY A 262 3.70 -16.74 6.54
C GLY A 262 4.03 -16.50 5.07
N SER A 263 4.86 -15.50 4.75
CA SER A 263 5.23 -15.19 3.38
C SER A 263 6.42 -16.02 2.90
N TYR A 264 6.32 -16.56 1.69
CA TYR A 264 7.36 -17.35 1.04
C TYR A 264 7.30 -17.22 -0.49
N ASP A 265 8.40 -17.57 -1.17
CA ASP A 265 8.50 -17.53 -2.63
C ASP A 265 7.64 -18.63 -3.28
N CYS A 266 6.88 -18.28 -4.31
CA CYS A 266 6.09 -19.23 -5.08
C CYS A 266 6.04 -18.84 -6.57
N ARG A 267 5.19 -19.50 -7.35
CA ARG A 267 5.04 -19.24 -8.78
C ARG A 267 4.69 -17.76 -9.04
N PRO A 268 5.52 -17.02 -9.79
CA PRO A 268 5.19 -15.65 -10.17
C PRO A 268 4.20 -15.61 -11.34
N LEU A 269 3.35 -14.60 -11.39
CA LEU A 269 2.50 -14.30 -12.53
C LEU A 269 3.36 -14.03 -13.80
N PRO A 270 2.83 -14.30 -15.02
CA PRO A 270 3.59 -14.14 -16.25
C PRO A 270 4.05 -12.70 -16.48
N ARG A 271 5.35 -12.54 -16.69
CA ARG A 271 5.98 -11.31 -17.20
C ARG A 271 5.99 -11.35 -18.72
N VAL A 272 5.20 -10.50 -19.37
CA VAL A 272 4.94 -10.59 -20.83
C VAL A 272 5.82 -9.66 -21.67
N PHE A 273 6.66 -8.86 -21.01
CA PHE A 273 7.61 -7.96 -21.65
C PHE A 273 9.03 -8.20 -21.14
N LYS A 274 10.02 -7.94 -21.99
CA LYS A 274 11.44 -7.93 -21.62
C LYS A 274 11.96 -6.51 -21.54
N ARG A 275 12.97 -6.27 -20.70
CA ARG A 275 13.67 -4.99 -20.66
C ARG A 275 14.29 -4.71 -22.04
N TYR A 276 14.14 -3.47 -22.51
CA TYR A 276 14.55 -2.97 -23.83
C TYR A 276 13.79 -3.53 -25.03
N GLU A 277 12.75 -4.35 -24.80
CA GLU A 277 11.84 -4.75 -25.85
C GLU A 277 11.10 -3.55 -26.43
N ARG A 278 10.95 -3.53 -27.76
CA ARG A 278 10.10 -2.56 -28.46
C ARG A 278 8.74 -3.19 -28.73
N VAL A 279 7.68 -2.48 -28.35
CA VAL A 279 6.31 -2.94 -28.52
C VAL A 279 5.39 -1.80 -28.94
N LYS A 280 4.42 -2.12 -29.78
CA LYS A 280 3.32 -1.21 -30.13
C LYS A 280 2.25 -1.28 -29.05
N VAL A 281 1.87 -0.13 -28.50
CA VAL A 281 0.93 -0.01 -27.37
C VAL A 281 -0.17 0.98 -27.70
N LYS A 282 -1.34 0.79 -27.10
CA LYS A 282 -2.47 1.74 -27.20
C LYS A 282 -2.52 2.61 -25.95
N VAL A 283 -2.47 3.92 -26.11
CA VAL A 283 -2.58 4.87 -24.98
C VAL A 283 -4.04 4.98 -24.55
N VAL A 284 -4.32 4.76 -23.26
CA VAL A 284 -5.68 4.68 -22.72
C VAL A 284 -6.04 5.84 -21.79
N GLY A 285 -5.07 6.57 -21.26
CA GLY A 285 -5.36 7.67 -20.35
C GLY A 285 -4.13 8.41 -19.85
N PRO A 286 -4.33 9.45 -19.03
CA PRO A 286 -3.24 10.09 -18.31
C PRO A 286 -2.59 9.10 -17.33
N GLY A 287 -1.28 9.22 -17.16
CA GLY A 287 -0.52 8.48 -16.16
C GLY A 287 -0.69 9.09 -14.77
N TRP A 288 -0.08 8.44 -13.79
CA TRP A 288 -0.26 8.79 -12.38
C TRP A 288 0.40 10.12 -12.06
N MET A 289 1.63 10.30 -12.57
CA MET A 289 2.43 11.51 -12.38
C MET A 289 2.46 12.39 -13.63
N LYS A 290 2.81 13.67 -13.43
CA LYS A 290 3.11 14.60 -14.53
C LYS A 290 4.17 14.00 -15.47
N GLY A 291 3.94 14.06 -16.78
CA GLY A 291 4.81 13.44 -17.78
C GLY A 291 4.44 12.01 -18.15
N GLU A 292 3.47 11.39 -17.48
CA GLU A 292 3.13 9.99 -17.70
C GLU A 292 1.85 9.78 -18.49
N LYS A 293 1.77 8.64 -19.19
CA LYS A 293 0.54 8.10 -19.82
C LYS A 293 0.36 6.64 -19.44
N LEU A 294 -0.90 6.22 -19.30
CA LEU A 294 -1.24 4.79 -19.25
C LEU A 294 -1.40 4.25 -20.67
N ALA A 295 -0.87 3.06 -20.90
CA ALA A 295 -1.06 2.34 -22.14
C ALA A 295 -1.28 0.85 -21.88
N VAL A 296 -1.86 0.16 -22.87
CA VAL A 296 -2.15 -1.26 -22.80
C VAL A 296 -1.55 -2.01 -23.98
N ALA A 297 -1.05 -3.22 -23.71
CA ALA A 297 -0.63 -4.19 -24.71
C ALA A 297 -0.53 -5.58 -24.05
N ARG A 298 -0.79 -6.65 -24.81
CA ARG A 298 -0.68 -8.05 -24.36
C ARG A 298 -1.35 -8.30 -23.00
N ASP A 299 -2.56 -7.77 -22.83
CA ASP A 299 -3.34 -7.89 -21.60
C ASP A 299 -2.59 -7.40 -20.34
N ARG A 300 -1.78 -6.36 -20.51
CA ARG A 300 -1.12 -5.64 -19.42
C ARG A 300 -1.31 -4.15 -19.57
N VAL A 301 -1.28 -3.45 -18.44
CA VAL A 301 -1.13 -2.01 -18.38
C VAL A 301 0.34 -1.66 -18.13
N LEU A 302 0.80 -0.57 -18.72
CA LEU A 302 2.15 -0.04 -18.56
C LEU A 302 2.12 1.49 -18.48
N THR A 303 3.16 2.05 -17.87
CA THR A 303 3.36 3.50 -17.78
C THR A 303 4.34 3.94 -18.86
N ILE A 304 3.96 4.90 -19.70
CA ILE A 304 4.88 5.59 -20.61
C ILE A 304 5.34 6.88 -19.93
N VAL A 305 6.65 7.05 -19.75
CA VAL A 305 7.25 8.28 -19.22
C VAL A 305 7.64 9.24 -20.33
N ASP A 306 7.80 10.53 -20.00
CA ASP A 306 8.11 11.62 -20.93
C ASP A 306 7.10 11.71 -22.10
N ALA A 307 5.83 11.46 -21.80
CA ALA A 307 4.76 11.23 -22.77
C ALA A 307 3.66 12.31 -22.78
N ASP A 308 3.95 13.52 -22.27
CA ASP A 308 2.98 14.63 -22.17
C ASP A 308 2.26 14.91 -23.51
N LYS A 309 3.02 14.84 -24.61
CA LYS A 309 2.55 15.15 -25.97
C LYS A 309 1.87 13.96 -26.67
N VAL A 310 1.79 12.79 -26.05
CA VAL A 310 1.19 11.60 -26.67
C VAL A 310 -0.34 11.62 -26.45
N PRO A 311 -1.16 11.65 -27.52
CA PRO A 311 -2.61 11.68 -27.39
C PRO A 311 -3.17 10.39 -26.79
N VAL A 312 -4.26 10.50 -26.02
CA VAL A 312 -5.07 9.34 -25.61
C VAL A 312 -5.74 8.75 -26.87
N GLY A 313 -5.79 7.43 -26.95
CA GLY A 313 -6.29 6.69 -28.12
C GLY A 313 -5.23 6.43 -29.19
N ALA A 314 -4.06 7.07 -29.13
CA ALA A 314 -2.99 6.85 -30.08
C ALA A 314 -2.35 5.46 -29.91
N GLU A 315 -1.95 4.87 -31.03
CA GLU A 315 -1.03 3.74 -31.03
C GLU A 315 0.40 4.22 -31.24
N VAL A 316 1.31 3.83 -30.35
CA VAL A 316 2.72 4.25 -30.40
C VAL A 316 3.65 3.08 -30.18
N ASN A 317 4.82 3.11 -30.82
CA ASN A 317 5.92 2.21 -30.45
C ASN A 317 6.63 2.78 -29.24
N VAL A 318 6.89 1.93 -28.25
CA VAL A 318 7.63 2.27 -27.04
C VAL A 318 8.70 1.21 -26.79
N ARG A 319 9.76 1.59 -26.07
CA ARG A 319 10.78 0.69 -25.54
C ARG A 319 10.59 0.53 -24.04
N MET A 320 10.59 -0.71 -23.56
CA MET A 320 10.54 -1.03 -22.13
C MET A 320 11.84 -0.60 -21.44
N GLU A 321 11.77 0.36 -20.52
CA GLU A 321 12.94 0.83 -19.75
C GLU A 321 13.11 0.03 -18.46
N ARG A 322 11.99 -0.32 -17.81
CA ARG A 322 11.96 -1.07 -16.56
C ARG A 322 10.88 -2.15 -16.61
N VAL A 323 11.28 -3.36 -16.23
CA VAL A 323 10.42 -4.52 -16.02
C VAL A 323 10.81 -5.14 -14.70
N VAL A 324 10.03 -4.87 -13.64
CA VAL A 324 10.33 -5.35 -12.27
C VAL A 324 9.02 -5.74 -11.61
N ASP A 325 8.93 -6.95 -11.08
CA ASP A 325 7.75 -7.46 -10.36
C ASP A 325 6.43 -7.29 -11.12
N GLY A 326 6.50 -7.57 -12.43
CA GLY A 326 5.35 -7.40 -13.33
C GLY A 326 4.99 -5.95 -13.63
N ILE A 327 5.66 -4.95 -13.06
CA ILE A 327 5.45 -3.52 -13.32
C ILE A 327 6.27 -3.09 -14.54
N TYR A 328 5.61 -2.40 -15.47
CA TYR A 328 6.19 -2.01 -16.74
C TYR A 328 6.26 -0.49 -16.89
N VAL A 329 7.47 0.02 -17.10
CA VAL A 329 7.71 1.42 -17.45
C VAL A 329 8.41 1.46 -18.80
N ALA A 330 7.85 2.21 -19.73
CA ALA A 330 8.32 2.34 -21.09
C ALA A 330 8.56 3.81 -21.45
N LYS A 331 9.32 4.04 -22.52
CA LYS A 331 9.55 5.35 -23.11
C LYS A 331 9.32 5.27 -24.62
N LYS A 332 8.78 6.34 -25.20
CA LYS A 332 8.65 6.45 -26.66
C LYS A 332 10.02 6.59 -27.32
#